data_AF-A0A960XRK2-F1
#
_entry.id   AF-A0A960XRK2-F1
#
_cell.length_a   1.000
_cell.length_b   1.000
_cell.length_c   1.000
_cell.angle_alpha   90.00
_cell.angle_beta   90.00
_cell.angle_gamma   90.00
#
_symmetry.space_group_name_H-M   'P 1'
#
loop_
_entity.id
_entity.type
_entity.pdbx_description
1 polymer ?
#
loop_
_entity_poly.entity_id
_entity_poly.type
_entity_poly.pdbx_seq_one_letter_code
_entity_poly.pdbx_strand_id
1 'polypeptide(L)'
;MNSSHSRFSPGNLIHKFRSFSNHLRKDPGGAVRRLRGYFRPPLFLFQMGKVGSSTHKNTLQTLYHVHHLHTAADFKIKHRPEKDGDSVDLITIVREPIGRKVSTFFQNLVGSPYGYSFPNREAALAAGTGELLRRFHEWEDGVTEATRWFENHFEPATGIRIYQHEFDPETGWTILSEGKWRVLVLRFEDIRTNHLEALNE
;
A
#
# COMPACT_ATOMS: atom_id res chain seq x y z
N MET A 1 38.28 5.31 -0.54
CA MET A 1 37.78 6.21 -1.59
C MET A 1 37.32 5.36 -2.75
N ASN A 2 36.00 5.23 -2.95
CA ASN A 2 35.41 4.81 -4.22
C ASN A 2 33.97 5.32 -4.25
N SER A 3 33.81 6.42 -4.96
CA SER A 3 32.55 7.05 -5.32
C SER A 3 31.87 6.23 -6.40
N SER A 4 30.69 5.68 -6.13
CA SER A 4 29.82 5.10 -7.16
C SER A 4 28.61 6.02 -7.37
N HIS A 5 28.58 6.57 -8.58
CA HIS A 5 27.60 7.52 -9.06
C HIS A 5 26.16 6.98 -9.02
N SER A 6 25.26 7.84 -8.55
CA SER A 6 23.82 7.77 -8.82
C SER A 6 23.56 7.75 -10.32
N ARG A 7 23.02 6.65 -10.85
CA ARG A 7 22.41 6.66 -12.19
C ARG A 7 21.07 7.38 -12.12
N PHE A 8 21.11 8.69 -12.35
CA PHE A 8 19.98 9.45 -12.86
C PHE A 8 19.66 8.91 -14.26
N SER A 9 18.43 8.42 -14.47
CA SER A 9 17.94 8.07 -15.82
C SER A 9 17.12 9.24 -16.37
N PRO A 10 17.60 9.97 -17.40
CA PRO A 10 16.95 11.18 -17.91
C PRO A 10 15.52 10.94 -18.47
N GLY A 11 15.21 9.71 -18.90
CA GLY A 11 13.89 9.36 -19.42
C GLY A 11 12.76 9.48 -18.38
N ASN A 12 13.07 9.27 -17.10
CA ASN A 12 12.09 9.38 -16.01
C ASN A 12 11.74 10.85 -15.69
N LEU A 13 12.66 11.78 -15.95
CA LEU A 13 12.45 13.22 -15.70
C LEU A 13 11.51 13.82 -16.74
N ILE A 14 11.71 13.49 -18.02
CA ILE A 14 10.92 14.02 -19.14
C ILE A 14 9.47 13.53 -19.05
N HIS A 15 9.27 12.26 -18.68
CA HIS A 15 7.93 11.69 -18.51
C HIS A 15 7.19 12.29 -17.31
N LYS A 16 7.90 12.55 -16.20
CA LYS A 16 7.36 13.30 -15.06
C LYS A 16 7.03 14.74 -15.41
N PHE A 17 7.88 15.42 -16.19
CA PHE A 17 7.67 16.80 -16.62
C PHE A 17 6.44 16.94 -17.55
N ARG A 18 6.28 16.03 -18.52
CA ARG A 18 5.09 15.98 -19.37
C ARG A 18 3.81 15.67 -18.59
N SER A 19 3.86 14.72 -17.67
CA SER A 19 2.72 14.38 -16.79
C SER A 19 2.34 15.54 -15.88
N PHE A 20 3.33 16.26 -15.37
CA PHE A 20 3.15 17.44 -14.52
C PHE A 20 2.56 18.62 -15.30
N SER A 21 3.09 18.93 -16.49
CA SER A 21 2.56 19.97 -17.38
C SER A 21 1.11 19.70 -17.80
N ASN A 22 0.79 18.45 -18.17
CA ASN A 22 -0.58 18.04 -18.49
C ASN A 22 -1.54 18.15 -17.29
N HIS A 23 -1.05 17.90 -16.07
CA HIS A 23 -1.84 18.09 -14.86
C HIS A 23 -2.01 19.55 -14.49
N LEU A 24 -0.98 20.38 -14.60
CA LEU A 24 -1.10 21.83 -14.38
C LEU A 24 -2.16 22.45 -15.29
N ARG A 25 -2.27 21.96 -16.52
CA ARG A 25 -3.25 22.43 -17.50
C ARG A 25 -4.69 21.99 -17.20
N LYS A 26 -4.88 20.91 -16.43
CA LYS A 26 -6.21 20.33 -16.13
C LYS A 26 -6.69 20.65 -14.71
N ASP A 27 -5.77 20.71 -13.75
CA ASP A 27 -6.02 21.00 -12.34
C ASP A 27 -4.80 21.73 -11.74
N PRO A 28 -4.74 23.06 -11.90
CA PRO A 28 -3.65 23.88 -11.36
C PRO A 28 -3.55 23.77 -9.83
N GLY A 29 -4.68 23.69 -9.13
CA GLY A 29 -4.75 23.60 -7.67
C GLY A 29 -4.15 22.31 -7.14
N GLY A 30 -4.50 21.16 -7.75
CA GLY A 30 -3.94 19.86 -7.41
C GLY A 30 -2.47 19.72 -7.81
N ALA A 31 -2.00 20.43 -8.84
CA ALA A 31 -0.58 20.49 -9.19
C ALA A 31 0.25 21.25 -8.15
N VAL A 32 -0.25 22.39 -7.67
CA VAL A 32 0.39 23.18 -6.59
C VAL A 32 0.39 22.41 -5.26
N ARG A 33 -0.71 21.74 -4.90
CA ARG A 33 -0.76 20.89 -3.70
C ARG A 33 0.26 19.75 -3.76
N ARG A 34 0.40 19.09 -4.91
CA ARG A 34 1.41 18.04 -5.12
C ARG A 34 2.84 18.54 -4.99
N LEU A 35 3.14 19.71 -5.55
CA LEU A 35 4.45 20.35 -5.38
C LEU A 35 4.76 20.62 -3.90
N ARG A 36 3.79 21.17 -3.15
CA ARG A 36 3.97 21.42 -1.71
C ARG A 36 4.18 20.12 -0.93
N GLY A 37 3.42 19.08 -1.24
CA GLY A 37 3.58 17.75 -0.63
C GLY A 37 4.97 17.15 -0.84
N TYR A 38 5.64 17.45 -1.94
CA TYR A 38 7.00 16.97 -2.24
C TYR A 38 8.07 17.51 -1.27
N PHE A 39 7.84 18.67 -0.66
CA PHE A 39 8.76 19.28 0.31
C PHE A 39 8.46 18.88 1.77
N ARG A 40 7.45 18.03 2.00
CA ARG A 40 7.17 17.44 3.30
C ARG A 40 8.01 16.17 3.51
N PRO A 41 8.22 15.74 4.77
CA PRO A 41 8.74 14.40 5.06
C PRO A 41 7.94 13.33 4.31
N PRO A 42 8.59 12.27 3.81
CA PRO A 42 7.92 11.22 3.06
C PRO A 42 6.91 10.47 3.94
N LEU A 43 5.70 10.28 3.43
CA LEU A 43 4.69 9.45 4.05
C LEU A 43 4.75 8.03 3.47
N PHE A 44 4.95 7.02 4.32
CA PHE A 44 5.04 5.64 3.86
C PHE A 44 3.69 4.94 3.97
N LEU A 45 3.06 4.68 2.84
CA LEU A 45 1.89 3.83 2.74
C LEU A 45 2.38 2.37 2.59
N PHE A 46 2.61 1.71 3.72
CA PHE A 46 3.19 0.36 3.78
C PHE A 46 2.14 -0.66 4.23
N GLN A 47 1.58 -1.37 3.26
CA GLN A 47 0.36 -2.13 3.47
C GLN A 47 0.30 -3.37 2.58
N MET A 48 -0.51 -4.35 2.99
CA MET A 48 -0.77 -5.53 2.17
C MET A 48 -1.55 -5.19 0.88
N GLY A 49 -1.58 -6.13 -0.07
CA GLY A 49 -2.43 -5.98 -1.26
C GLY A 49 -3.93 -6.02 -0.93
N LYS A 50 -4.77 -5.42 -1.78
CA LYS A 50 -6.26 -5.47 -1.73
C LYS A 50 -6.94 -4.87 -0.50
N VAL A 51 -6.29 -3.90 0.15
CA VAL A 51 -6.87 -3.11 1.25
C VAL A 51 -7.33 -1.72 0.77
N GLY A 52 -7.76 -1.62 -0.49
CA GLY A 52 -8.06 -0.32 -1.11
C GLY A 52 -6.84 0.54 -1.39
N SER A 53 -5.69 -0.09 -1.64
CA SER A 53 -4.40 0.59 -1.73
C SER A 53 -4.32 1.66 -2.82
N SER A 54 -4.95 1.42 -3.98
CA SER A 54 -5.04 2.40 -5.08
C SER A 54 -5.81 3.65 -4.68
N THR A 55 -6.90 3.52 -3.93
CA THR A 55 -7.71 4.64 -3.47
C THR A 55 -6.90 5.53 -2.54
N HIS A 56 -6.26 4.96 -1.52
CA HIS A 56 -5.43 5.70 -0.57
C HIS A 56 -4.27 6.39 -1.25
N LYS A 57 -3.52 5.68 -2.10
CA LYS A 57 -2.43 6.28 -2.86
C LYS A 57 -2.94 7.47 -3.68
N ASN A 58 -4.07 7.31 -4.38
CA ASN A 58 -4.61 8.35 -5.24
C ASN A 58 -5.03 9.60 -4.47
N THR A 59 -5.60 9.42 -3.28
CA THR A 59 -5.97 10.53 -2.39
C THR A 59 -4.75 11.19 -1.76
N LEU A 60 -3.90 10.42 -1.07
CA LEU A 60 -2.78 10.95 -0.28
C LEU A 60 -1.69 11.58 -1.14
N GLN A 61 -1.42 11.04 -2.34
CA GLN A 61 -0.39 11.60 -3.23
C GLN A 61 -0.73 13.02 -3.73
N THR A 62 -1.96 13.51 -3.51
CA THR A 62 -2.32 14.90 -3.82
C THR A 62 -1.81 15.88 -2.77
N LEU A 63 -1.54 15.42 -1.55
CA LEU A 63 -1.20 16.25 -0.38
C LEU A 63 0.18 15.95 0.20
N TYR A 64 0.69 14.73 -0.01
CA TYR A 64 1.93 14.22 0.57
C TYR A 64 2.85 13.61 -0.48
N HIS A 65 4.14 13.58 -0.19
CA HIS A 65 5.09 12.74 -0.90
C HIS A 65 4.94 11.28 -0.43
N VAL A 66 4.17 10.49 -1.17
CA VAL A 66 3.82 9.11 -0.75
C VAL A 66 4.76 8.07 -1.36
N HIS A 67 5.30 7.20 -0.51
CA HIS A 67 5.89 5.93 -0.92
C HIS A 67 4.90 4.80 -0.65
N HIS A 68 4.38 4.19 -1.71
CA HIS A 68 3.42 3.10 -1.63
C HIS A 68 4.10 1.74 -1.83
N LEU A 69 4.12 0.90 -0.80
CA LEU A 69 4.99 -0.27 -0.70
C LEU A 69 4.20 -1.47 -0.15
N HIS A 70 4.53 -2.67 -0.63
CA HIS A 70 3.83 -3.91 -0.28
C HIS A 70 4.73 -4.99 0.33
N THR A 71 6.05 -4.81 0.27
CA THR A 71 7.02 -5.79 0.74
C THR A 71 8.09 -5.13 1.61
N ALA A 72 8.68 -5.90 2.53
CA ALA A 72 9.82 -5.43 3.31
C ALA A 72 11.02 -5.00 2.45
N ALA A 73 11.26 -5.70 1.35
CA ALA A 73 12.37 -5.40 0.44
C ALA A 73 12.20 -4.01 -0.19
N ASP A 74 11.01 -3.73 -0.72
CA ASP A 74 10.70 -2.41 -1.30
C ASP A 74 10.76 -1.31 -0.24
N PHE A 75 10.26 -1.60 0.97
CA PHE A 75 10.35 -0.69 2.11
C PHE A 75 11.79 -0.32 2.41
N LYS A 76 12.68 -1.31 2.61
CA LYS A 76 14.09 -1.08 2.94
C LYS A 76 14.86 -0.36 1.83
N ILE A 77 14.50 -0.55 0.57
CA ILE A 77 15.13 0.16 -0.57
C ILE A 77 14.72 1.64 -0.59
N LYS A 78 13.45 1.94 -0.26
CA LYS A 78 12.90 3.30 -0.32
C LYS A 78 13.13 4.10 0.94
N HIS A 79 13.01 3.45 2.09
CA HIS A 79 13.30 4.04 3.38
C HIS A 79 14.81 4.18 3.53
N ARG A 80 15.31 5.39 3.24
CA ARG A 80 16.68 5.75 3.62
C ARG A 80 16.62 6.22 5.07
N PRO A 81 17.55 5.79 5.93
CA PRO A 81 17.64 6.35 7.27
C PRO A 81 17.77 7.88 7.12
N GLU A 82 16.78 8.62 7.64
CA GLU A 82 16.89 10.06 7.84
C GLU A 82 17.89 10.32 8.99
N LYS A 83 18.14 11.60 9.30
CA LYS A 83 19.00 11.95 10.42
C LYS A 83 18.45 11.33 11.71
N ASP A 84 19.34 10.95 12.62
CA ASP A 84 18.92 10.49 13.94
C ASP A 84 18.03 11.56 14.61
N GLY A 85 16.85 11.14 15.07
CA GLY A 85 15.88 11.99 15.78
C GLY A 85 14.59 12.29 15.03
N ASP A 86 14.52 12.10 13.71
CA ASP A 86 13.29 12.36 12.95
C ASP A 86 12.29 11.19 13.08
N SER A 87 11.03 11.51 13.39
CA SER A 87 9.93 10.54 13.38
C SER A 87 9.47 10.28 11.95
N VAL A 88 9.19 9.02 11.62
CA VAL A 88 8.75 8.57 10.30
C VAL A 88 7.29 8.14 10.38
N ASP A 89 6.45 8.80 9.61
CA ASP A 89 5.01 8.49 9.52
C ASP A 89 4.76 7.34 8.55
N LEU A 90 4.03 6.32 9.02
CA LEU A 90 3.52 5.21 8.24
C LEU A 90 2.00 5.13 8.33
N ILE A 91 1.39 4.73 7.22
CA ILE A 91 0.00 4.28 7.18
C ILE A 91 0.00 2.83 6.73
N THR A 92 -0.61 1.96 7.53
CA THR A 92 -0.90 0.57 7.17
C THR A 92 -2.38 0.29 7.35
N ILE A 93 -2.92 -0.61 6.53
CA ILE A 93 -4.35 -0.86 6.46
C ILE A 93 -4.62 -2.34 6.61
N VAL A 94 -5.54 -2.66 7.51
CA VAL A 94 -6.06 -4.01 7.73
C VAL A 94 -7.41 -4.16 7.03
N ARG A 95 -7.73 -5.39 6.64
CA ARG A 95 -9.00 -5.75 6.02
C ARG A 95 -9.37 -7.15 6.48
N GLU A 96 -10.67 -7.44 6.55
CA GLU A 96 -11.16 -8.78 6.82
C GLU A 96 -10.52 -9.81 5.84
N PRO A 97 -9.87 -10.88 6.34
CA PRO A 97 -9.08 -11.80 5.53
C PRO A 97 -9.84 -12.46 4.37
N ILE A 98 -11.09 -12.84 4.56
CA ILE A 98 -11.92 -13.47 3.52
C ILE A 98 -12.23 -12.46 2.41
N GLY A 99 -12.63 -11.23 2.76
CA GLY A 99 -12.86 -10.13 1.82
C GLY A 99 -11.60 -9.79 1.02
N ARG A 100 -10.42 -9.84 1.65
CA ARG A 100 -9.12 -9.70 0.96
C ARG A 100 -8.85 -10.88 0.02
N LYS A 101 -9.11 -12.12 0.46
CA LYS A 101 -8.97 -13.33 -0.35
C LYS A 101 -9.84 -13.25 -1.60
N VAL A 102 -11.13 -12.96 -1.47
CA VAL A 102 -12.06 -12.77 -2.60
C VAL A 102 -11.54 -11.71 -3.57
N SER A 103 -11.12 -10.55 -3.07
CA SER A 103 -10.58 -9.48 -3.91
C SER A 103 -9.28 -9.88 -4.63
N THR A 104 -8.43 -10.67 -3.97
CA THR A 104 -7.19 -11.17 -4.55
C THR A 104 -7.47 -12.18 -5.66
N PHE A 105 -8.36 -13.14 -5.40
CA PHE A 105 -8.79 -14.17 -6.34
C PHE A 105 -9.26 -13.57 -7.66
N PHE A 106 -10.23 -12.64 -7.61
CA PHE A 106 -10.79 -12.06 -8.84
C PHE A 106 -9.81 -11.15 -9.59
N GLN A 107 -8.96 -10.37 -8.90
CA GLN A 107 -7.99 -9.54 -9.59
C GLN A 107 -6.89 -10.38 -10.28
N ASN A 108 -6.56 -11.53 -9.71
CA ASN A 108 -5.51 -12.42 -10.21
C ASN A 108 -6.07 -13.63 -10.97
N LEU A 109 -7.33 -13.54 -11.43
CA LEU A 109 -8.03 -14.65 -12.06
C LEU A 109 -7.40 -15.10 -13.37
N VAL A 110 -6.64 -14.23 -14.05
CA VAL A 110 -6.05 -14.50 -15.36
C VAL A 110 -4.58 -14.11 -15.37
N GLY A 111 -3.71 -15.00 -15.89
CA GLY A 111 -2.31 -14.74 -16.16
C GLY A 111 -1.45 -14.41 -14.92
N SER A 112 -1.85 -14.88 -13.74
CA SER A 112 -1.13 -14.66 -12.49
C SER A 112 -0.36 -15.91 -12.06
N PRO A 113 0.65 -15.80 -11.17
CA PRO A 113 1.43 -16.96 -10.71
C PRO A 113 0.67 -17.88 -9.75
N TYR A 114 -0.57 -17.54 -9.41
CA TYR A 114 -1.37 -18.33 -8.50
C TYR A 114 -1.90 -19.58 -9.19
N GLY A 115 -1.86 -20.73 -8.51
CA GLY A 115 -2.35 -22.00 -9.05
C GLY A 115 -3.83 -22.00 -9.46
N TYR A 116 -4.64 -21.12 -8.87
CA TYR A 116 -6.04 -20.92 -9.26
C TYR A 116 -6.22 -20.12 -10.56
N SER A 117 -5.19 -19.43 -11.05
CA SER A 117 -5.29 -18.54 -12.21
C SER A 117 -5.62 -19.31 -13.48
N PHE A 118 -6.47 -18.73 -14.31
CA PHE A 118 -6.65 -19.15 -15.69
C PHE A 118 -5.49 -18.66 -16.55
N PRO A 119 -5.14 -19.38 -17.63
CA PRO A 119 -4.06 -18.97 -18.53
C PRO A 119 -4.42 -17.71 -19.33
N ASN A 120 -5.69 -17.51 -19.65
CA ASN A 120 -6.18 -16.39 -20.44
C ASN A 120 -7.65 -16.06 -20.11
N ARG A 121 -8.14 -14.96 -20.69
CA ARG A 121 -9.49 -14.44 -20.44
C ARG A 121 -10.59 -15.35 -21.00
N GLU A 122 -10.33 -16.01 -22.13
CA GLU A 122 -11.28 -16.92 -22.78
C GLU A 122 -11.58 -18.13 -21.86
N ALA A 123 -10.54 -18.74 -21.30
CA ALA A 123 -10.67 -19.84 -20.35
C ALA A 123 -11.42 -19.42 -19.08
N ALA A 124 -11.16 -18.21 -18.56
CA ALA A 124 -11.87 -17.69 -17.39
C ALA A 124 -13.36 -17.41 -17.67
N LEU A 125 -13.71 -16.96 -18.87
CA LEU A 125 -15.11 -16.71 -19.26
C LEU A 125 -15.88 -17.99 -19.59
N ALA A 126 -15.17 -19.01 -20.10
CA ALA A 126 -15.75 -20.34 -20.33
C ALA A 126 -15.97 -21.10 -19.01
N ALA A 127 -15.31 -20.69 -17.92
CA ALA A 127 -15.50 -21.30 -16.61
C ALA A 127 -16.87 -20.96 -16.03
N GLY A 128 -17.65 -21.99 -15.69
CA GLY A 128 -18.87 -21.83 -14.90
C GLY A 128 -18.57 -21.54 -13.44
N THR A 129 -19.60 -21.14 -12.68
CA THR A 129 -19.50 -20.83 -11.25
C THR A 129 -18.89 -21.98 -10.43
N GLY A 130 -19.18 -23.24 -10.77
CA GLY A 130 -18.62 -24.40 -10.07
C GLY A 130 -17.09 -24.49 -10.13
N GLU A 131 -16.49 -24.16 -11.28
CA GLU A 131 -15.04 -24.16 -11.44
C GLU A 131 -14.38 -23.00 -10.70
N LEU A 132 -15.03 -21.82 -10.70
CA LEU A 132 -14.57 -20.67 -9.91
C LEU A 132 -14.58 -20.99 -8.42
N LEU A 133 -15.65 -21.62 -7.91
CA LEU A 133 -15.75 -22.03 -6.52
C LEU A 133 -14.68 -23.07 -6.17
N ARG A 134 -14.52 -24.11 -6.99
CA ARG A 134 -13.50 -25.14 -6.78
C ARG A 134 -12.10 -24.52 -6.64
N ARG A 135 -11.71 -23.66 -7.59
CA ARG A 135 -10.43 -22.94 -7.59
C ARG A 135 -10.26 -22.01 -6.39
N PHE A 136 -11.33 -21.32 -5.96
CA PHE A 136 -11.30 -20.45 -4.79
C PHE A 136 -11.10 -21.24 -3.50
N HIS A 137 -11.76 -22.39 -3.37
CA HIS A 137 -11.63 -23.29 -2.23
C HIS A 137 -10.24 -23.93 -2.18
N GLU A 138 -9.72 -24.44 -3.30
CA GLU A 138 -8.39 -25.06 -3.37
C GLU A 138 -7.23 -24.10 -3.07
N TRP A 139 -7.46 -22.79 -3.19
CA TRP A 139 -6.47 -21.80 -2.79
C TRP A 139 -6.47 -21.56 -1.28
N GLU A 140 -5.76 -22.41 -0.55
CA GLU A 140 -5.67 -22.36 0.92
C GLU A 140 -4.85 -21.15 1.41
N ASP A 141 -3.86 -20.71 0.65
CA ASP A 141 -2.91 -19.67 1.10
C ASP A 141 -3.52 -18.27 1.22
N GLY A 142 -4.69 -18.01 0.63
CA GLY A 142 -5.22 -16.65 0.53
C GLY A 142 -5.53 -15.96 1.87
N VAL A 143 -5.96 -16.74 2.89
CA VAL A 143 -6.13 -16.22 4.25
C VAL A 143 -4.78 -16.06 4.93
N THR A 144 -3.91 -17.07 4.83
CA THR A 144 -2.55 -17.05 5.40
C THR A 144 -1.72 -15.88 4.87
N GLU A 145 -1.81 -15.55 3.58
CA GLU A 145 -1.17 -14.37 3.00
C GLU A 145 -1.66 -13.06 3.62
N ALA A 146 -2.95 -12.99 3.99
CA ALA A 146 -3.52 -11.81 4.64
C ALA A 146 -3.05 -11.68 6.10
N THR A 147 -3.10 -12.80 6.84
CA THR A 147 -2.85 -12.82 8.28
C THR A 147 -1.37 -12.88 8.64
N ARG A 148 -0.49 -13.34 7.73
CA ARG A 148 0.96 -13.37 7.97
C ARG A 148 1.72 -12.20 7.35
N TRP A 149 1.03 -11.24 6.73
CA TRP A 149 1.69 -10.14 6.03
C TRP A 149 2.52 -9.27 6.99
N PHE A 150 2.03 -9.03 8.20
CA PHE A 150 2.75 -8.22 9.19
C PHE A 150 4.04 -8.88 9.63
N GLU A 151 4.03 -10.18 9.94
CA GLU A 151 5.21 -10.95 10.35
C GLU A 151 6.19 -11.13 9.19
N ASN A 152 5.70 -11.30 7.97
CA ASN A 152 6.55 -11.53 6.79
C ASN A 152 7.15 -10.23 6.22
N HIS A 153 6.52 -9.08 6.44
CA HIS A 153 6.92 -7.84 5.80
C HIS A 153 7.02 -6.63 6.73
N PHE A 154 6.01 -6.38 7.56
CA PHE A 154 5.98 -5.18 8.39
C PHE A 154 7.00 -5.23 9.52
N GLU A 155 6.98 -6.28 10.33
CA GLU A 155 7.91 -6.50 11.45
C GLU A 155 9.37 -6.57 10.96
N PRO A 156 9.74 -7.34 9.92
CA PRO A 156 11.13 -7.36 9.44
C PRO A 156 11.65 -6.03 8.90
N ALA A 157 10.75 -5.10 8.54
CA ALA A 157 11.11 -3.79 8.01
C ALA A 157 11.15 -2.69 9.07
N THR A 158 10.31 -2.79 10.10
CA THR A 158 10.12 -1.74 11.11
C THR A 158 10.57 -2.15 12.52
N GLY A 159 10.55 -3.45 12.83
CA GLY A 159 10.71 -3.99 14.18
C GLY A 159 9.41 -4.08 14.98
N ILE A 160 8.29 -3.56 14.45
CA ILE A 160 7.02 -3.43 15.17
C ILE A 160 6.16 -4.68 14.97
N ARG A 161 5.63 -5.21 16.08
CA ARG A 161 4.72 -6.36 16.10
C ARG A 161 3.27 -5.92 16.21
N ILE A 162 2.66 -5.57 15.07
CA ILE A 162 1.31 -5.00 15.00
C ILE A 162 0.27 -5.76 15.85
N TYR A 163 0.25 -7.09 15.81
CA TYR A 163 -0.71 -7.90 16.57
C TYR A 163 -0.54 -7.88 18.10
N GLN A 164 0.51 -7.27 18.62
CA GLN A 164 0.72 -7.08 20.06
C GLN A 164 0.16 -5.75 20.58
N HIS A 165 -0.30 -4.86 19.69
CA HIS A 165 -0.89 -3.59 20.07
C HIS A 165 -2.43 -3.70 20.11
N GLU A 166 -3.04 -2.94 21.00
CA GLU A 166 -4.50 -2.84 21.05
C GLU A 166 -5.05 -2.12 19.81
N PHE A 167 -6.20 -2.60 19.34
CA PHE A 167 -6.93 -2.00 18.24
C PHE A 167 -8.38 -1.86 18.66
N ASP A 168 -8.89 -0.63 18.68
CA ASP A 168 -10.28 -0.38 19.01
C ASP A 168 -11.18 -0.62 17.78
N PRO A 169 -12.03 -1.67 17.80
CA PRO A 169 -12.91 -1.96 16.68
C PRO A 169 -14.07 -0.97 16.55
N GLU A 170 -14.36 -0.15 17.56
CA GLU A 170 -15.41 0.87 17.51
C GLU A 170 -14.96 2.09 16.69
N THR A 171 -13.77 2.62 16.99
CA THR A 171 -13.18 3.70 16.19
C THR A 171 -12.65 3.22 14.84
N GLY A 172 -12.17 1.98 14.74
CA GLY A 172 -11.71 1.38 13.49
C GLY A 172 -10.34 1.88 13.02
N TRP A 173 -9.58 2.53 13.90
CA TRP A 173 -8.20 2.92 13.67
C TRP A 173 -7.43 3.07 14.99
N THR A 174 -6.11 3.08 14.92
CA THR A 174 -5.24 3.41 16.06
C THR A 174 -3.94 4.02 15.56
N ILE A 175 -3.31 4.88 16.37
CA ILE A 175 -1.96 5.37 16.13
C ILE A 175 -1.04 4.79 17.22
N LEU A 176 0.00 4.08 16.78
CA LEU A 176 1.06 3.60 17.65
C LEU A 176 2.36 4.36 17.38
N SER A 177 3.14 4.58 18.43
CA SER A 177 4.44 5.22 18.34
C SER A 177 5.49 4.33 19.01
N GLU A 178 6.46 3.87 18.24
CA GLU A 178 7.53 2.98 18.73
C GLU A 178 8.88 3.34 18.08
N GLY A 179 9.83 3.74 18.91
CA GLY A 179 11.12 4.26 18.43
C GLY A 179 10.91 5.49 17.55
N LYS A 180 11.37 5.42 16.30
CA LYS A 180 11.20 6.48 15.30
C LYS A 180 9.89 6.38 14.51
N TRP A 181 9.10 5.33 14.71
CA TRP A 181 7.95 5.06 13.88
C TRP A 181 6.69 5.61 14.51
N ARG A 182 5.93 6.36 13.74
CA ARG A 182 4.54 6.71 14.06
C ARG A 182 3.65 6.04 13.02
N VAL A 183 2.88 5.04 13.44
CA VAL A 183 2.12 4.18 12.53
C VAL A 183 0.63 4.37 12.78
N LEU A 184 -0.06 4.86 11.77
CA LEU A 184 -1.51 4.82 11.70
C LEU A 184 -1.94 3.45 11.12
N VAL A 185 -2.70 2.69 11.90
CA VAL A 185 -3.35 1.45 11.48
C VAL A 185 -4.83 1.74 11.25
N LEU A 186 -5.32 1.50 10.04
CA LEU A 186 -6.72 1.75 9.65
C LEU A 186 -7.42 0.44 9.26
N ARG A 187 -8.67 0.26 9.68
CA ARG A 187 -9.52 -0.83 9.17
C ARG A 187 -10.23 -0.37 7.90
N PHE A 188 -10.07 -1.16 6.84
CA PHE A 188 -10.59 -0.86 5.51
C PHE A 188 -12.11 -0.73 5.50
N GLU A 189 -12.81 -1.50 6.32
CA GLU A 189 -14.26 -1.53 6.43
C GLU A 189 -14.85 -0.18 6.89
N ASP A 190 -14.10 0.61 7.66
CA ASP A 190 -14.55 1.91 8.20
C ASP A 190 -14.00 3.11 7.43
N ILE A 191 -13.23 2.88 6.37
CA ILE A 191 -12.56 3.95 5.61
C ILE A 191 -13.51 5.09 5.22
N ARG A 192 -14.79 4.80 4.98
CA ARG A 192 -15.77 5.83 4.60
C ARG A 192 -16.14 6.75 5.75
N THR A 193 -16.08 6.26 6.98
CA THR A 193 -16.58 6.95 8.18
C THR A 193 -15.46 7.64 8.95
N ASN A 194 -14.31 6.98 9.14
CA ASN A 194 -13.29 7.44 10.10
C ASN A 194 -12.01 8.03 9.47
N HIS A 195 -11.82 7.94 8.14
CA HIS A 195 -10.54 8.30 7.52
C HIS A 195 -10.11 9.76 7.72
N LEU A 196 -11.05 10.70 7.79
CA LEU A 196 -10.72 12.12 7.99
C LEU A 196 -10.24 12.38 9.41
N GLU A 197 -10.91 11.79 10.40
CA GLU A 197 -10.53 11.92 11.81
C GLU A 197 -9.14 11.31 12.01
N ALA A 198 -8.94 10.08 11.55
CA ALA A 198 -7.66 9.38 11.68
C ALA A 198 -6.47 10.08 11.00
N LEU A 199 -6.68 10.80 9.89
CA LEU A 199 -5.62 11.52 9.18
C LEU A 199 -5.30 12.90 9.79
N ASN A 200 -6.17 13.44 10.65
CA ASN A 200 -6.00 14.74 11.28
C ASN A 200 -5.32 14.67 12.66
N GLU A 201 -5.16 13.46 13.21
CA GLU A 201 -4.43 13.16 14.45
C GLU A 201 -2.93 13.02 14.21
#